data_AF-A0A6A4Y1G4-F1
#
_entry.id   AF-A0A6A4Y1G4-F1
#
_cell.length_a   1.000
_cell.length_b   1.000
_cell.length_c   1.000
_cell.angle_alpha   90.00
_cell.angle_beta   90.00
_cell.angle_gamma   90.00
#
_symmetry.space_group_name_H-M   'P 1'
#
loop_
_entity.id
_entity.type
_entity.pdbx_description
1 polymer ?
#
loop_
_entity_poly.entity_id
_entity_poly.type
_entity_poly.pdbx_seq_one_letter_code
_entity_poly.pdbx_strand_id
1 'polypeptide(L)'
;MRRKDLSNDERESILREVLLRSNGSYMERLPKGFGRELAQKYTCDERTIRKILQRAKAQGIANGNMHVSVANRKKGNVGRKKAFTAEQIKEKLLAVPLADRTSFRSISEKTGGEDV
;
A
#
# COMPACT_ATOMS: atom_id res chain seq x y z
N MET A 1 5.90 15.94 -14.94
CA MET A 1 6.79 15.69 -13.78
C MET A 1 6.23 14.50 -12.99
N ARG A 2 6.97 13.38 -12.88
CA ARG A 2 6.50 12.17 -12.17
C ARG A 2 6.44 12.50 -10.67
N ARG A 3 5.24 12.60 -10.09
CA ARG A 3 5.09 12.88 -8.66
C ARG A 3 5.62 11.69 -7.86
N LYS A 4 6.63 11.92 -7.02
CA LYS A 4 7.18 10.92 -6.10
C LYS A 4 6.10 10.55 -5.08
N ASP A 5 5.92 9.25 -4.83
CA ASP A 5 5.08 8.81 -3.72
C ASP A 5 5.78 9.13 -2.39
N LEU A 6 5.03 9.62 -1.41
CA LEU A 6 5.56 9.85 -0.06
C LEU A 6 6.02 8.51 0.55
N SER A 7 7.18 8.55 1.23
CA SER A 7 7.69 7.44 2.02
C SER A 7 6.77 7.18 3.23
N ASN A 8 6.91 6.01 3.86
CA ASN A 8 6.15 5.73 5.07
C ASN A 8 6.53 6.68 6.21
N ASP A 9 7.82 7.01 6.34
CA ASP A 9 8.32 7.93 7.35
C ASP A 9 7.78 9.35 7.15
N GLU A 10 7.69 9.83 5.89
CA GLU A 10 7.08 11.11 5.56
C GLU A 10 5.58 11.12 5.93
N ARG A 11 4.88 10.02 5.64
CA ARG A 11 3.44 9.88 5.98
C ARG A 11 3.20 9.87 7.48
N GLU A 12 4.06 9.20 8.24
CA GLU A 12 4.00 9.21 9.71
C GLU A 12 4.35 10.58 10.28
N SER A 13 5.36 11.26 9.72
CA SER A 13 5.76 12.60 10.14
C SER A 13 4.62 13.62 9.95
N ILE A 14 3.88 13.54 8.84
CA ILE A 14 2.65 14.33 8.63
C ILE A 14 1.64 14.09 9.75
N LEU A 15 1.40 12.83 10.13
CA LEU A 15 0.45 12.51 11.19
C LEU A 15 0.92 13.06 12.55
N ARG A 16 2.21 12.88 12.88
CA ARG A 16 2.82 13.39 14.12
C ARG A 16 2.75 14.91 14.22
N GLU A 17 3.00 15.63 13.13
CA GLU A 17 2.88 17.09 13.10
C GLU A 17 1.45 17.57 13.35
N VAL A 18 0.46 16.86 12.82
CA VAL A 18 -0.95 17.15 13.08
C VAL A 18 -1.30 16.94 14.56
N LEU A 19 -0.80 15.86 15.17
CA LEU A 19 -1.00 15.57 16.60
C LEU A 19 -0.28 16.59 17.51
N LEU A 20 0.94 16.99 17.15
CA LEU A 20 1.70 18.00 17.89
C LEU A 20 1.01 19.36 17.85
N ARG A 21 0.46 19.75 16.69
CA ARG A 21 -0.29 21.00 16.56
C ARG A 21 -1.58 21.02 17.38
N SER A 22 -2.06 19.85 17.79
CA SER A 22 -3.36 19.64 18.44
C SER A 22 -3.30 19.33 19.93
N ASN A 23 -2.19 19.73 20.57
CA ASN A 23 -1.94 19.49 21.99
C ASN A 23 -2.11 18.00 22.36
N GLY A 24 -1.76 17.09 21.45
CA GLY A 24 -1.74 15.65 21.70
C GLY A 24 -3.06 14.89 21.48
N SER A 25 -4.17 15.57 21.19
CA SER A 25 -5.45 14.93 20.84
C SER A 25 -5.82 15.21 19.38
N TYR A 26 -6.30 14.21 18.65
CA TYR A 26 -6.64 14.38 17.24
C TYR A 26 -7.79 15.39 17.05
N MET A 27 -7.51 16.53 16.40
CA MET A 27 -8.54 17.55 16.16
C MET A 27 -9.70 17.02 15.33
N GLU A 28 -10.93 17.37 15.70
CA GLU A 28 -12.11 17.10 14.89
C GLU A 28 -12.02 17.74 13.50
N ARG A 29 -11.38 18.91 13.42
CA ARG A 29 -11.19 19.69 12.19
C ARG A 29 -9.78 20.27 12.11
N LEU A 30 -9.15 20.11 10.95
CA LEU A 30 -7.85 20.70 10.66
C LEU A 30 -7.98 22.24 10.55
N PRO A 31 -7.06 23.03 11.16
CA PRO A 31 -7.07 24.48 11.02
C PRO A 31 -7.02 24.91 9.56
N LYS A 32 -7.66 26.05 9.25
CA LYS A 32 -7.69 26.59 7.88
C LYS A 32 -6.26 26.88 7.43
N GLY A 33 -5.89 26.41 6.24
CA GLY A 33 -4.55 26.61 5.68
C GLY A 33 -3.50 25.56 6.09
N PHE A 34 -3.68 24.88 7.22
CA PHE A 34 -2.68 23.94 7.72
C PHE A 34 -2.45 22.73 6.78
N GLY A 35 -3.50 22.25 6.12
CA GLY A 35 -3.37 21.22 5.08
C GLY A 35 -2.51 21.67 3.90
N ARG A 36 -2.60 22.94 3.51
CA ARG A 36 -1.80 23.55 2.44
C ARG A 36 -0.35 23.73 2.88
N GLU A 37 -0.12 24.13 4.13
CA GLU A 37 1.23 24.23 4.72
C GLU A 37 1.95 22.88 4.70
N LEU A 38 1.28 21.82 5.18
CA LEU A 38 1.81 20.45 5.12
C LEU A 38 2.05 20.00 3.67
N ALA A 39 1.12 20.30 2.76
CA ALA A 39 1.27 19.95 1.35
C ALA A 39 2.53 20.61 0.73
N GLN A 40 2.79 21.88 1.05
CA GLN A 40 3.99 22.60 0.61
C GLN A 40 5.26 22.01 1.23
N LYS A 41 5.27 21.78 2.55
CA LYS A 41 6.41 21.22 3.28
C LYS A 41 6.85 19.85 2.75
N TYR A 42 5.88 18.98 2.47
CA TYR A 42 6.12 17.62 1.99
C TYR A 42 6.11 17.50 0.45
N THR A 43 6.07 18.63 -0.27
CA THR A 43 6.04 18.68 -1.75
C THR A 43 4.99 17.72 -2.34
N CYS A 44 3.77 17.77 -1.79
CA CYS A 44 2.67 16.89 -2.20
C CYS A 44 1.37 17.67 -2.42
N ASP A 45 0.36 16.98 -2.95
CA ASP A 45 -0.97 17.58 -3.14
C ASP A 45 -1.74 17.60 -1.81
N GLU A 46 -2.53 18.65 -1.58
CA GLU A 46 -3.36 18.75 -0.36
C GLU A 46 -4.35 17.57 -0.24
N ARG A 47 -4.77 16.96 -1.37
CA ARG A 47 -5.56 15.73 -1.37
C ARG A 47 -4.82 14.55 -0.74
N THR A 48 -3.49 14.49 -0.86
CA THR A 48 -2.66 13.45 -0.24
C THR A 48 -2.67 13.58 1.28
N ILE A 49 -2.50 14.81 1.79
CA ILE A 49 -2.62 15.10 3.23
C ILE A 49 -3.99 14.66 3.74
N ARG A 50 -5.08 15.06 3.07
CA ARG A 50 -6.45 14.65 3.44
C ARG A 50 -6.61 13.13 3.47
N LYS A 51 -6.09 12.39 2.49
CA LYS A 51 -6.16 10.92 2.44
C LYS A 51 -5.41 10.24 3.59
N ILE A 52 -4.25 10.78 3.98
CA ILE A 52 -3.47 10.28 5.12
C ILE A 52 -4.27 10.43 6.41
N LEU A 53 -4.82 11.63 6.64
CA LEU A 53 -5.61 11.92 7.85
C LEU A 53 -6.94 11.16 7.89
N GLN A 54 -7.63 11.03 6.75
CA GLN A 54 -8.83 10.19 6.65
C GLN A 54 -8.52 8.73 7.01
N ARG A 55 -7.35 8.20 6.62
CA ARG A 55 -6.94 6.84 6.97
C ARG A 55 -6.71 6.67 8.47
N ALA A 56 -6.08 7.65 9.12
CA ALA A 56 -5.89 7.65 10.57
C ALA A 56 -7.25 7.74 11.30
N LYS A 57 -8.13 8.64 10.85
CA LYS A 57 -9.50 8.79 11.37
C LYS A 57 -10.30 7.49 11.25
N ALA A 58 -10.23 6.81 10.11
CA ALA A 58 -10.92 5.54 9.88
C ALA A 58 -10.39 4.39 10.77
N GLN A 59 -9.19 4.52 11.35
CA GLN A 59 -8.65 3.56 12.32
C GLN A 59 -8.95 3.94 13.77
N GLY A 60 -9.69 5.02 14.00
CA GLY A 60 -10.13 5.41 15.34
C GLY A 60 -9.14 6.29 16.10
N ILE A 61 -8.22 7.00 15.42
CA ILE A 61 -7.31 7.93 16.11
C ILE A 61 -8.06 9.03 16.90
N ALA A 62 -9.23 9.45 16.39
CA ALA A 62 -10.10 10.41 17.07
C ALA A 62 -10.76 9.83 18.34
N ASN A 63 -10.85 8.50 18.43
CA ASN A 63 -11.48 7.79 19.55
C ASN A 63 -10.43 7.25 20.54
N GLY A 64 -9.18 7.73 20.47
CA GLY A 64 -8.10 7.32 21.37
C GLY A 64 -7.27 6.12 20.89
N ASN A 65 -7.52 5.56 19.70
CA ASN A 65 -6.63 4.52 19.16
C ASN A 65 -5.30 5.15 18.70
N MET A 66 -4.24 4.97 19.48
CA MET A 66 -2.90 5.48 19.14
C MET A 66 -2.12 4.53 18.21
N HIS A 67 -2.57 3.29 18.05
CA HIS A 67 -1.94 2.32 17.16
C HIS A 67 -2.56 2.38 15.76
N VAL A 68 -2.28 3.48 15.04
CA VAL A 68 -2.74 3.68 13.66
C VAL A 68 -1.59 3.63 12.65
N SER A 69 -1.84 2.98 11.52
CA SER A 69 -0.90 2.89 10.41
C SER A 69 -1.35 3.72 9.21
N VAL A 70 -0.54 4.71 8.84
CA VAL A 70 -0.73 5.52 7.63
C VAL A 70 0.19 5.09 6.48
N ALA A 71 0.75 3.87 6.55
CA ALA A 71 1.67 3.33 5.56
C ALA A 71 1.05 3.25 4.15
N ASN A 72 1.90 3.36 3.12
CA ASN A 72 1.47 3.26 1.73
C ASN A 72 1.03 1.84 1.39
N ARG A 73 -0.25 1.69 1.06
CA ARG A 73 -0.85 0.41 0.66
C ARG A 73 -0.41 -0.07 -0.72
N LYS A 74 0.24 0.76 -1.55
CA LYS A 74 0.67 0.34 -2.88
C LYS A 74 1.66 -0.83 -2.82
N LYS A 75 2.58 -0.84 -1.84
CA LYS A 75 3.57 -1.91 -1.69
C LYS A 75 2.87 -3.26 -1.53
N GLY A 76 3.15 -4.21 -2.44
CA GLY A 76 2.52 -5.54 -2.50
C GLY A 76 1.10 -5.59 -3.09
N ASN A 77 0.40 -4.45 -3.23
CA ASN A 77 -0.96 -4.41 -3.77
C ASN A 77 -1.04 -3.95 -5.21
N VAL A 78 0.01 -3.31 -5.74
CA VAL A 78 0.09 -2.91 -7.15
C VAL A 78 0.75 -3.99 -8.01
N GLY A 79 0.48 -3.95 -9.31
CA GLY A 79 1.00 -4.90 -10.30
C GLY A 79 0.08 -6.09 -10.55
N ARG A 80 0.44 -6.89 -11.56
CA ARG A 80 -0.29 -8.11 -11.94
C ARG A 80 -0.21 -9.11 -10.78
N LYS A 81 -1.37 -9.56 -10.30
CA LYS A 81 -1.45 -10.62 -9.30
C LYS A 81 -1.01 -11.94 -9.94
N LYS A 82 -0.23 -12.74 -9.19
CA LYS A 82 0.15 -14.07 -9.65
C LYS A 82 -1.09 -14.95 -9.66
N ALA A 83 -1.34 -15.63 -10.77
CA ALA A 83 -2.48 -16.54 -10.91
C ALA A 83 -2.37 -17.78 -10.01
N PHE A 84 -1.13 -18.19 -9.70
CA PHE A 84 -0.85 -19.37 -8.87
C PHE A 84 0.07 -19.03 -7.70
N THR A 85 -0.17 -19.67 -6.55
CA THR A 85 0.75 -19.66 -5.41
C THR A 85 1.96 -20.55 -5.70
N ALA A 86 3.06 -20.38 -4.94
CA ALA A 86 4.25 -21.22 -5.11
C ALA A 86 3.95 -22.72 -4.87
N GLU A 87 3.05 -23.01 -3.93
CA GLU A 87 2.57 -24.36 -3.63
C GLU A 87 1.79 -24.94 -4.81
N GLN A 88 0.83 -24.18 -5.36
CA GLN A 88 0.07 -24.60 -6.54
C GLN A 88 0.96 -24.81 -7.77
N ILE A 89 1.99 -23.97 -7.96
CA ILE A 89 2.97 -24.15 -9.04
C ILE A 89 3.74 -25.46 -8.83
N LYS A 90 4.19 -25.72 -7.59
CA LYS A 90 4.91 -26.94 -7.25
C LYS A 90 4.05 -28.18 -7.47
N GLU A 91 2.80 -28.15 -7.04
CA GLU A 91 1.84 -29.24 -7.25
C GLU A 91 1.60 -29.51 -8.74
N LYS A 92 1.32 -28.46 -9.53
CA LYS A 92 1.15 -28.58 -10.98
C LYS A 92 2.39 -29.13 -11.68
N LEU A 93 3.58 -28.68 -11.28
CA LEU A 93 4.85 -29.19 -11.80
C LEU A 93 5.04 -30.67 -11.43
N LEU A 94 4.72 -31.05 -10.19
CA LEU A 94 4.85 -32.43 -9.72
C LEU A 94 3.84 -33.38 -10.39
N ALA A 95 2.65 -32.87 -10.75
CA ALA A 95 1.63 -33.63 -11.47
C ALA A 95 2.06 -34.03 -12.89
N VAL A 96 2.93 -33.24 -13.55
CA VAL A 96 3.50 -33.61 -14.85
C VAL A 96 4.54 -34.72 -14.65
N PRO A 97 4.45 -35.87 -15.34
CA PRO A 97 5.45 -36.93 -15.24
C PRO A 97 6.87 -36.44 -15.58
N LEU A 98 7.90 -36.98 -14.92
CA LEU A 98 9.30 -36.51 -15.12
C LEU A 98 9.76 -36.58 -16.58
N ALA A 99 9.35 -37.62 -17.32
CA ALA A 99 9.66 -37.79 -18.74
C ALA A 99 9.15 -36.63 -19.62
N ASP A 100 8.12 -35.92 -19.15
CA ASP A 100 7.43 -34.87 -19.89
C ASP A 100 7.90 -33.45 -19.51
N ARG A 101 8.74 -33.32 -18.48
CA ARG A 101 9.30 -32.04 -17.99
C ARG A 101 10.53 -31.62 -18.78
N THR A 102 10.49 -31.75 -20.09
CA THR A 102 11.65 -31.52 -20.97
C THR A 102 11.91 -30.03 -21.23
N SER A 103 10.87 -29.21 -21.32
CA SER A 103 10.97 -27.77 -21.55
C SER A 103 9.87 -27.01 -20.82
N PHE A 104 10.07 -25.71 -20.57
CA PHE A 104 9.02 -24.87 -19.98
C PHE A 104 7.75 -24.83 -20.85
N ARG A 105 7.90 -24.95 -22.18
CA ARG A 105 6.77 -24.96 -23.12
C ARG A 105 5.94 -26.25 -22.98
N SER A 106 6.59 -27.41 -22.94
CA SER A 106 5.91 -28.71 -22.77
C SER A 106 5.21 -28.81 -21.40
N ILE A 107 5.83 -28.27 -20.36
CA ILE A 107 5.23 -28.16 -19.02
C ILE A 107 4.01 -27.23 -19.06
N SER A 108 4.10 -26.09 -19.73
CA SER A 108 3.00 -25.12 -19.85
C SER A 108 1.79 -25.73 -20.54
N GLU A 109 1.99 -26.39 -21.68
CA GLU A 109 0.94 -27.12 -22.42
C GLU A 109 0.23 -28.14 -21.52
N LYS A 110 1.00 -28.90 -20.72
CA LYS A 110 0.44 -29.93 -19.82
C LYS A 110 -0.18 -29.38 -18.53
N THR A 111 0.10 -28.13 -18.16
CA THR A 111 -0.40 -27.51 -16.92
C THR A 111 -1.50 -26.46 -17.15
N GLY A 112 -1.98 -26.35 -18.41
CA GLY A 112 -3.04 -25.42 -18.83
C GLY A 112 -2.57 -23.98 -18.86
N GLY A 113 -1.30 -23.74 -19.23
CA GLY A 113 -0.71 -22.42 -19.38
C GLY A 113 -0.92 -21.80 -20.77
N GLU A 114 -1.97 -22.21 -21.49
CA GLU A 114 -2.42 -21.48 -22.68
C GLU A 114 -3.17 -20.22 -22.22
N ASP A 115 -2.64 -19.07 -22.63
CA ASP A 115 -3.26 -17.74 -22.64
C ASP A 115 -3.57 -17.03 -21.30
N VAL A 116 -2.56 -16.32 -20.75
CA VAL A 116 -2.76 -15.10 -19.93
C VAL A 116 -1.71 -14.01 -20.18
#